data_AF-A0A8J6FPX6-F1
#
_entry.id   AF-A0A8J6FPX6-F1
#
_cell.length_a   1.000
_cell.length_b   1.000
_cell.length_c   1.000
_cell.angle_alpha   90.00
_cell.angle_beta   90.00
_cell.angle_gamma   90.00
#
_symmetry.space_group_name_H-M   'P 1'
#
loop_
_entity.id
_entity.type
_entity.pdbx_description
1 polymer ?
#
loop_
_entity_poly.entity_id
_entity_poly.type
_entity_poly.pdbx_seq_one_letter_code
_entity_poly.pdbx_strand_id
1 'polypeptide(L)'
;MSRLGVILFFVSIAFTLSSNSMKPDDCISAEQQCKNDSLCNNTYLVWKGCSSGDRAHLLTEPECLKAAELISKSPISFCKCTHHMKNEEHCLNIYWTVHPFHISDYLASYDSPYAELEPKKETKKTFSSEPHSHNAAFDACLNATNTCGLNKKCSQLRNDYVLYCSSTNFQVSCDQQKCRGHLRNFIKKIPMELTKNLLICPCSHTFCGERRRQNIVPKCSFEESNKKNCLQLRDSCMTNNLCRSRFLDYRKQCFLFGENLLCSPLQYDKCIKSYIRMIGTEITPNFISNSSTDISLWCTCEGSGNELGECDTFLGLFTSNRCFQEAVNSDFTQSLPMTVNPDNDRNNNKEHIAEEIQEQRSSSTASGVSAPSYSLLAPALFMWLLEVVLFM
;
A
#
# COMPACT_ATOMS: atom_id res chain seq x y z
N MET A 1 -57.86 -15.79 -20.90
CA MET A 1 -56.39 -15.77 -21.08
C MET A 1 -55.70 -14.45 -20.67
N SER A 2 -56.38 -13.48 -20.04
CA SER A 2 -55.77 -12.14 -19.78
C SER A 2 -55.27 -11.89 -18.35
N ARG A 3 -55.57 -12.78 -17.38
CA ARG A 3 -55.15 -12.58 -15.96
C ARG A 3 -53.92 -13.37 -15.52
N LEU A 4 -53.62 -14.53 -16.13
CA LEU A 4 -52.39 -15.28 -15.83
C LEU A 4 -51.13 -14.65 -16.43
N GLY A 5 -51.24 -14.03 -17.62
CA GLY A 5 -50.09 -13.40 -18.29
C GLY A 5 -49.54 -12.19 -17.54
N VAL A 6 -50.40 -11.45 -16.82
CA VAL A 6 -50.00 -10.28 -16.04
C VAL A 6 -49.27 -10.68 -14.75
N ILE A 7 -49.70 -11.76 -14.08
CA ILE A 7 -49.05 -12.27 -12.87
C ILE A 7 -47.66 -12.85 -13.19
N LEU A 8 -47.51 -13.57 -14.31
CA LEU A 8 -46.21 -14.07 -14.77
C LEU A 8 -45.24 -12.94 -15.16
N PHE A 9 -45.76 -11.80 -15.64
CA PHE A 9 -44.95 -10.61 -15.94
C PHE A 9 -44.45 -9.91 -14.66
N PHE A 10 -45.30 -9.81 -13.62
CA PHE A 10 -44.88 -9.25 -12.33
C PHE A 10 -43.91 -10.16 -11.56
N VAL A 11 -44.04 -11.48 -11.65
CA VAL A 11 -43.06 -12.42 -11.06
C VAL A 11 -41.72 -12.34 -11.79
N SER A 12 -41.73 -12.16 -13.12
CA SER A 12 -40.49 -11.97 -13.90
C SER A 12 -39.83 -10.62 -13.63
N ILE A 13 -40.60 -9.55 -13.40
CA ILE A 13 -40.06 -8.23 -13.00
C ILE A 13 -39.52 -8.26 -11.56
N ALA A 14 -40.15 -9.00 -10.64
CA ALA A 14 -39.63 -9.19 -9.29
C ALA A 14 -38.34 -10.03 -9.27
N PHE A 15 -38.22 -11.02 -10.15
CA PHE A 15 -36.99 -11.81 -10.31
C PHE A 15 -35.87 -11.02 -11.03
N THR A 16 -36.17 -10.08 -11.92
CA THR A 16 -35.15 -9.23 -12.57
C THR A 16 -34.75 -8.00 -11.75
N LEU A 17 -35.54 -7.61 -10.74
CA LEU A 17 -35.17 -6.56 -9.77
C LEU A 17 -34.36 -7.06 -8.56
N SER A 18 -34.10 -8.37 -8.46
CA SER A 18 -33.17 -8.93 -7.46
C SER A 18 -31.79 -9.31 -8.02
N SER A 19 -31.54 -9.13 -9.32
CA SER A 19 -30.18 -9.20 -9.86
C SER A 19 -29.49 -7.84 -9.76
N ASN A 20 -29.49 -7.24 -8.57
CA ASN A 20 -28.46 -6.26 -8.26
C ASN A 20 -27.15 -7.05 -8.21
N SER A 21 -26.24 -6.72 -9.13
CA SER A 21 -24.84 -7.15 -9.13
C SER A 21 -24.36 -7.37 -7.70
N MET A 22 -24.23 -8.65 -7.31
CA MET A 22 -23.95 -9.09 -5.95
C MET A 22 -22.47 -8.80 -5.66
N LYS A 23 -22.13 -7.51 -5.59
CA LYS A 23 -20.85 -7.09 -5.02
C LYS A 23 -20.90 -7.54 -3.56
N PRO A 24 -19.93 -8.33 -3.07
CA PRO A 24 -19.90 -8.71 -1.67
C PRO A 24 -19.96 -7.45 -0.82
N ASP A 25 -20.96 -7.37 0.06
CA ASP A 25 -21.06 -6.29 1.02
C ASP A 25 -19.80 -6.28 1.89
N ASP A 26 -19.33 -5.07 2.24
CA ASP A 26 -18.23 -4.99 3.20
C ASP A 26 -18.67 -5.56 4.56
N CYS A 27 -17.70 -5.98 5.38
CA CYS A 27 -18.04 -6.62 6.65
C CYS A 27 -18.84 -5.73 7.60
N ILE A 28 -18.76 -4.40 7.48
CA ILE A 28 -19.57 -3.50 8.29
C ILE A 28 -21.04 -3.58 7.86
N SER A 29 -21.28 -3.53 6.55
CA SER A 29 -22.61 -3.61 5.96
C SER A 29 -23.25 -4.98 6.18
N ALA A 30 -22.46 -6.05 6.01
CA ALA A 30 -22.88 -7.41 6.27
C ALA A 30 -23.23 -7.65 7.76
N GLU A 31 -22.49 -7.03 8.70
CA GLU A 31 -22.83 -7.10 10.12
C GLU A 31 -24.16 -6.42 10.42
N GLN A 32 -24.44 -5.26 9.80
CA GLN A 32 -25.73 -4.58 9.98
C GLN A 32 -26.90 -5.42 9.44
N GLN A 33 -26.73 -6.06 8.28
CA GLN A 33 -27.74 -6.97 7.75
C GLN A 33 -27.98 -8.16 8.67
N CYS A 34 -26.91 -8.77 9.19
CA CYS A 34 -27.02 -9.86 10.15
C CYS A 34 -27.73 -9.43 11.44
N LYS A 35 -27.47 -8.22 11.94
CA LYS A 35 -28.16 -7.66 13.11
C LYS A 35 -29.66 -7.43 12.91
N ASN A 36 -30.07 -7.16 11.68
CA ASN A 36 -31.49 -6.99 11.32
C ASN A 36 -32.23 -8.32 11.17
N ASP A 37 -31.52 -9.42 10.92
CA ASP A 37 -32.08 -10.77 10.90
C ASP A 37 -32.01 -11.41 12.30
N SER A 38 -33.16 -11.77 12.88
CA SER A 38 -33.20 -12.29 14.26
C SER A 38 -32.37 -13.57 14.45
N LEU A 39 -32.39 -14.47 13.47
CA LEU A 39 -31.65 -15.73 13.54
C LEU A 39 -30.14 -15.50 13.46
N CYS A 40 -29.69 -14.69 12.49
CA CYS A 40 -28.29 -14.32 12.32
C CYS A 40 -27.78 -13.55 13.53
N ASN A 41 -28.52 -12.54 14.01
CA ASN A 41 -28.13 -11.74 15.17
C ASN A 41 -27.92 -12.59 16.43
N ASN A 42 -28.90 -13.46 16.76
CA ASN A 42 -28.77 -14.34 17.92
C ASN A 42 -27.57 -15.28 17.79
N THR A 43 -27.38 -15.88 16.61
CA THR A 43 -26.22 -16.76 16.33
C THR A 43 -24.90 -15.98 16.44
N TYR A 44 -24.85 -14.76 15.90
CA TYR A 44 -23.66 -13.91 15.90
C TYR A 44 -23.27 -13.47 17.30
N LEU A 45 -24.24 -13.16 18.17
CA LEU A 45 -23.98 -12.80 19.57
C LEU A 45 -23.42 -13.99 20.36
N VAL A 46 -23.99 -15.19 20.19
CA VAL A 46 -23.45 -16.42 20.78
C VAL A 46 -22.02 -16.66 20.29
N TRP A 47 -21.82 -16.60 18.98
CA TRP A 47 -20.51 -16.80 18.36
C TRP A 47 -19.46 -15.80 18.83
N LYS A 48 -19.82 -14.52 18.94
CA LYS A 48 -18.93 -13.46 19.42
C LYS A 48 -18.49 -13.68 20.87
N GLY A 49 -19.36 -14.23 21.71
CA GLY A 49 -19.02 -14.66 23.06
C GLY A 49 -17.97 -15.79 23.04
N CYS A 50 -18.13 -16.74 22.13
CA CYS A 50 -17.21 -17.87 21.97
C CYS A 50 -15.84 -17.46 21.40
N SER A 51 -15.81 -16.63 20.36
CA SER A 51 -14.59 -16.27 19.63
C SER A 51 -13.63 -15.37 20.42
N SER A 52 -14.08 -14.82 21.55
CA SER A 52 -13.27 -14.05 22.49
C SER A 52 -12.56 -14.93 23.54
N GLY A 53 -12.87 -16.24 23.60
CA GLY A 53 -12.33 -17.20 24.56
C GLY A 53 -11.14 -18.03 24.04
N ASP A 54 -10.62 -18.91 24.90
CA ASP A 54 -9.51 -19.82 24.57
C ASP A 54 -9.92 -20.87 23.50
N ARG A 55 -8.98 -21.29 22.64
CA ARG A 55 -9.19 -22.31 21.60
C ARG A 55 -9.73 -23.61 22.18
N ALA A 56 -9.29 -23.98 23.38
CA ALA A 56 -9.80 -25.17 24.07
C ALA A 56 -11.31 -25.06 24.33
N HIS A 57 -11.79 -23.91 24.80
CA HIS A 57 -13.21 -23.66 25.08
C HIS A 57 -14.06 -23.66 23.79
N LEU A 58 -13.53 -23.09 22.70
CA LEU A 58 -14.18 -23.08 21.39
C LEU A 58 -14.46 -24.49 20.83
N LEU A 59 -13.57 -25.46 21.12
CA LEU A 59 -13.65 -26.82 20.60
C LEU A 59 -14.45 -27.78 21.50
N THR A 60 -14.71 -27.39 22.75
CA THR A 60 -15.42 -28.23 23.72
C THR A 60 -16.87 -27.82 23.93
N GLU A 61 -17.23 -26.56 23.65
CA GLU A 61 -18.56 -26.03 23.92
C GLU A 61 -19.54 -26.27 22.75
N PRO A 62 -20.58 -27.11 22.90
CA PRO A 62 -21.47 -27.48 21.80
C PRO A 62 -22.23 -26.29 21.19
N GLU A 63 -22.59 -25.31 22.02
CA GLU A 63 -23.27 -24.09 21.55
C GLU A 63 -22.34 -23.25 20.65
N CYS A 64 -21.06 -23.18 20.98
CA CYS A 64 -20.06 -22.47 20.18
C CYS A 64 -19.83 -23.16 18.82
N LEU A 65 -19.72 -24.48 18.79
CA LEU A 65 -19.56 -25.24 17.55
C LEU A 65 -20.77 -25.06 16.62
N LYS A 66 -21.98 -25.14 17.17
CA LYS A 66 -23.21 -24.91 16.42
C LYS A 66 -23.30 -23.49 15.88
N ALA A 67 -22.94 -22.49 16.70
CA ALA A 67 -22.92 -21.10 16.27
C ALA A 67 -21.87 -20.85 15.17
N ALA A 68 -20.68 -21.47 15.28
CA ALA A 68 -19.63 -21.42 14.26
C ALA A 68 -20.14 -21.92 12.90
N GLU A 69 -20.80 -23.08 12.90
CA GLU A 69 -21.32 -23.69 11.69
C GLU A 69 -22.38 -22.80 11.02
N LEU A 70 -23.31 -22.25 11.80
CA LEU A 70 -24.35 -21.35 11.29
C LEU A 70 -23.77 -20.04 10.76
N ILE A 71 -22.79 -19.44 11.45
CA ILE A 71 -22.10 -18.24 10.96
C ILE A 71 -21.34 -18.53 9.67
N SER A 72 -20.65 -19.68 9.57
CA SER A 72 -19.90 -20.04 8.37
C SER A 72 -20.77 -20.11 7.11
N LYS A 73 -22.06 -20.45 7.27
CA LYS A 73 -23.06 -20.53 6.18
C LYS A 73 -23.84 -19.22 5.97
N SER A 74 -23.68 -18.24 6.85
CA SER A 74 -24.41 -16.97 6.80
C SER A 74 -23.75 -15.97 5.84
N PRO A 75 -24.47 -15.02 5.22
CA PRO A 75 -23.88 -14.04 4.30
C PRO A 75 -22.70 -13.25 4.87
N ILE A 76 -22.69 -13.01 6.20
CA ILE A 76 -21.62 -12.30 6.90
C ILE A 76 -20.26 -13.00 6.81
N SER A 77 -20.20 -14.33 6.65
CA SER A 77 -18.94 -15.05 6.46
C SER A 77 -18.29 -14.79 5.10
N PHE A 78 -19.03 -14.30 4.11
CA PHE A 78 -18.46 -14.01 2.78
C PHE A 78 -18.01 -12.56 2.63
N CYS A 79 -18.12 -11.76 3.70
CA CYS A 79 -17.73 -10.36 3.67
C CYS A 79 -16.23 -10.19 3.47
N LYS A 80 -15.85 -9.09 2.81
CA LYS A 80 -14.46 -8.67 2.66
C LYS A 80 -14.32 -7.19 2.98
N CYS A 81 -13.13 -6.79 3.41
CA CYS A 81 -12.80 -5.39 3.63
C CYS A 81 -12.19 -4.78 2.38
N THR A 82 -12.12 -3.46 2.34
CA THR A 82 -11.43 -2.74 1.26
C THR A 82 -10.27 -1.95 1.83
N HIS A 83 -9.18 -1.86 1.06
CA HIS A 83 -8.06 -1.02 1.44
C HIS A 83 -8.52 0.44 1.60
N HIS A 84 -7.95 1.15 2.57
CA HIS A 84 -8.17 2.59 2.79
C HIS A 84 -9.60 3.00 3.18
N MET A 85 -10.49 2.06 3.53
CA MET A 85 -11.82 2.40 4.03
C MET A 85 -11.73 3.15 5.37
N LYS A 86 -12.71 4.03 5.65
CA LYS A 86 -12.70 4.92 6.82
C LYS A 86 -12.52 4.13 8.12
N ASN A 87 -13.30 3.06 8.27
CA ASN A 87 -13.37 2.21 9.47
C ASN A 87 -12.71 0.83 9.23
N GLU A 88 -11.54 0.81 8.58
CA GLU A 88 -10.83 -0.42 8.21
C GLU A 88 -10.60 -1.36 9.39
N GLU A 89 -10.09 -0.87 10.52
CA GLU A 89 -9.85 -1.69 11.71
C GLU A 89 -11.14 -2.33 12.24
N HIS A 90 -12.27 -1.61 12.20
CA HIS A 90 -13.56 -2.16 12.58
C HIS A 90 -14.02 -3.25 11.62
N CYS A 91 -13.87 -3.04 10.30
CA CYS A 91 -14.16 -4.06 9.30
C CYS A 91 -13.33 -5.33 9.52
N LEU A 92 -12.03 -5.17 9.77
CA LEU A 92 -11.13 -6.30 10.02
C LEU A 92 -11.49 -7.04 11.31
N ASN A 93 -11.88 -6.32 12.38
CA ASN A 93 -12.35 -6.94 13.61
C ASN A 93 -13.59 -7.83 13.34
N ILE A 94 -14.54 -7.39 12.51
CA ILE A 94 -15.69 -8.20 12.11
C ILE A 94 -15.23 -9.41 11.30
N TYR A 95 -14.40 -9.22 10.28
CA TYR A 95 -13.89 -10.30 9.43
C TYR A 95 -13.23 -11.40 10.27
N TRP A 96 -12.34 -11.02 11.19
CA TRP A 96 -11.62 -11.96 12.04
C TRP A 96 -12.48 -12.58 13.14
N THR A 97 -13.60 -11.94 13.51
CA THR A 97 -14.61 -12.56 14.39
C THR A 97 -15.30 -13.72 13.68
N VAL A 98 -15.67 -13.55 12.41
CA VAL A 98 -16.38 -14.58 11.63
C VAL A 98 -15.45 -15.59 10.93
N HIS A 99 -14.13 -15.31 10.91
CA HIS A 99 -13.07 -16.21 10.43
C HIS A 99 -11.97 -16.38 11.48
N PRO A 100 -12.22 -17.07 12.61
CA PRO A 100 -11.21 -17.18 13.65
C PRO A 100 -10.00 -18.00 13.18
N PHE A 101 -8.82 -17.50 13.57
CA PHE A 101 -7.52 -18.11 13.30
C PHE A 101 -7.37 -19.52 13.92
N HIS A 102 -8.11 -19.80 14.99
CA HIS A 102 -7.99 -21.04 15.77
C HIS A 102 -8.78 -22.24 15.21
N ILE A 103 -9.40 -22.14 14.04
CA ILE A 103 -10.22 -23.23 13.45
C ILE A 103 -9.58 -23.83 12.19
N SER A 104 -8.61 -23.15 11.57
CA SER A 104 -7.91 -23.64 10.39
C SER A 104 -6.40 -23.67 10.64
N ASP A 105 -5.77 -24.77 10.25
CA ASP A 105 -4.35 -25.07 10.48
C ASP A 105 -3.40 -24.02 9.89
N TYR A 106 -2.23 -23.96 10.51
CA TYR A 106 -1.19 -22.96 10.37
C TYR A 106 -0.88 -22.59 8.90
N LEU A 107 -1.05 -21.31 8.59
CA LEU A 107 -0.61 -20.58 7.38
C LEU A 107 -1.05 -21.07 5.99
N ALA A 108 -1.49 -22.32 5.77
CA ALA A 108 -1.65 -22.89 4.43
C ALA A 108 -2.97 -22.53 3.72
N SER A 109 -4.01 -22.10 4.45
CA SER A 109 -5.36 -21.89 3.90
C SER A 109 -5.91 -20.45 4.02
N TYR A 110 -5.12 -19.47 4.47
CA TYR A 110 -5.67 -18.16 4.76
C TYR A 110 -5.81 -17.27 3.53
N ASP A 111 -7.05 -16.95 3.21
CA ASP A 111 -7.42 -15.90 2.27
C ASP A 111 -7.25 -14.50 2.88
N SER A 112 -6.72 -13.56 2.09
CA SER A 112 -6.66 -12.15 2.46
C SER A 112 -8.08 -11.65 2.81
N PRO A 113 -8.25 -10.86 3.90
CA PRO A 113 -9.53 -10.26 4.26
C PRO A 113 -9.95 -9.16 3.30
N TYR A 114 -9.06 -8.73 2.42
CA TYR A 114 -9.33 -7.67 1.46
C TYR A 114 -9.96 -8.23 0.18
N ALA A 115 -10.99 -7.55 -0.29
CA ALA A 115 -11.59 -7.83 -1.58
C ALA A 115 -10.58 -7.54 -2.69
N GLU A 116 -10.56 -8.37 -3.72
CA GLU A 116 -9.79 -8.06 -4.91
C GLU A 116 -10.39 -6.80 -5.55
N LEU A 117 -9.52 -5.81 -5.82
CA LEU A 117 -9.94 -4.62 -6.52
C LEU A 117 -10.22 -5.04 -7.96
N GLU A 118 -11.51 -5.02 -8.34
CA GLU A 118 -11.91 -5.10 -9.74
C GLU A 118 -11.06 -4.10 -10.54
N PRO A 119 -10.46 -4.51 -11.67
CA PRO A 119 -9.75 -3.58 -12.53
C PRO A 119 -10.76 -2.53 -12.96
N LYS A 120 -10.67 -1.33 -12.38
CA LYS A 120 -11.38 -0.17 -12.93
C LYS A 120 -10.92 -0.10 -14.38
N LYS A 121 -11.87 -0.10 -15.32
CA LYS A 121 -11.59 0.31 -16.70
C LYS A 121 -11.03 1.73 -16.58
N GLU A 122 -9.72 1.84 -16.55
CA GLU A 122 -9.04 3.13 -16.53
C GLU A 122 -9.35 3.75 -17.89
N THR A 123 -10.32 4.66 -17.89
CA THR A 123 -10.24 5.78 -18.83
C THR A 123 -8.91 6.43 -18.54
N LYS A 124 -7.93 6.19 -19.43
CA LYS A 124 -6.63 6.86 -19.42
C LYS A 124 -6.88 8.37 -19.36
N LYS A 125 -7.02 8.92 -18.16
CA LYS A 125 -6.76 10.32 -17.92
C LYS A 125 -5.26 10.40 -17.94
N THR A 126 -4.72 10.58 -19.13
CA THR A 126 -3.36 11.06 -19.33
C THR A 126 -3.23 12.30 -18.47
N PHE A 127 -2.66 12.16 -17.28
CA PHE A 127 -2.07 13.29 -16.61
C PHE A 127 -0.88 13.63 -17.49
N SER A 128 -1.07 14.59 -18.39
CA SER A 128 -0.01 15.15 -19.20
C SER A 128 0.95 15.84 -18.24
N SER A 129 1.89 15.07 -17.71
CA SER A 129 3.16 15.62 -17.23
C SER A 129 3.83 16.23 -18.46
N GLU A 130 3.77 17.55 -18.57
CA GLU A 130 4.61 18.31 -19.50
C GLU A 130 6.06 17.86 -19.30
N PRO A 131 6.83 17.64 -20.39
CA PRO A 131 8.22 17.24 -20.29
C PRO A 131 9.04 18.45 -19.82
N HIS A 132 9.06 18.69 -18.52
CA HIS A 132 10.02 19.61 -17.94
C HIS A 132 11.39 18.91 -17.86
N SER A 133 12.25 19.32 -18.80
CA SER A 133 13.70 19.20 -18.77
C SER A 133 14.28 17.79 -18.93
N HIS A 134 15.18 17.68 -19.92
CA HIS A 134 16.04 16.52 -20.19
C HIS A 134 16.97 16.11 -19.01
N ASN A 135 16.87 16.78 -17.85
CA ASN A 135 17.58 16.48 -16.62
C ASN A 135 16.74 15.74 -15.56
N ALA A 136 15.43 15.52 -15.80
CA ALA A 136 14.51 14.94 -14.82
C ALA A 136 14.71 13.43 -14.56
N ALA A 137 15.55 12.74 -15.32
CA ALA A 137 15.80 11.30 -15.18
C ALA A 137 16.82 10.95 -14.06
N PHE A 138 17.56 11.93 -13.52
CA PHE A 138 18.70 11.64 -12.65
C PHE A 138 18.36 11.42 -11.16
N ASP A 139 17.26 11.97 -10.62
CA ASP A 139 16.88 11.79 -9.20
C ASP A 139 15.36 11.61 -9.03
N ALA A 140 14.85 10.43 -9.39
CA ALA A 140 13.41 10.12 -9.34
C ALA A 140 12.82 10.25 -7.93
N CYS A 141 13.58 9.89 -6.89
CA CYS A 141 13.15 10.03 -5.51
C CYS A 141 13.03 11.51 -5.08
N LEU A 142 13.96 12.37 -5.52
CA LEU A 142 13.86 13.81 -5.29
C LEU A 142 12.65 14.39 -6.03
N ASN A 143 12.41 13.97 -7.28
CA ASN A 143 11.23 14.41 -8.04
C ASN A 143 9.93 14.01 -7.33
N ALA A 144 9.82 12.77 -6.85
CA ALA A 144 8.66 12.33 -6.07
C ALA A 144 8.49 13.16 -4.78
N THR A 145 9.59 13.49 -4.10
CA THR A 145 9.60 14.36 -2.92
C THR A 145 9.06 15.75 -3.26
N ASN A 146 9.52 16.34 -4.36
CA ASN A 146 9.05 17.65 -4.85
C ASN A 146 7.56 17.61 -5.22
N THR A 147 7.11 16.56 -5.93
CA THR A 147 5.68 16.37 -6.26
C THR A 147 4.81 16.30 -5.01
N CYS A 148 5.25 15.58 -3.97
CA CYS A 148 4.55 15.55 -2.69
C CYS A 148 4.56 16.92 -2.00
N GLY A 149 5.69 17.64 -2.06
CA GLY A 149 5.84 18.99 -1.49
C GLY A 149 4.87 20.01 -2.09
N LEU A 150 4.60 19.93 -3.39
CA LEU A 150 3.62 20.76 -4.10
C LEU A 150 2.17 20.40 -3.73
N ASN A 151 1.91 19.17 -3.30
CA ASN A 151 0.59 18.74 -2.84
C ASN A 151 0.42 19.06 -1.34
N LYS A 152 -0.41 20.06 -1.01
CA LYS A 152 -0.63 20.51 0.38
C LYS A 152 -0.92 19.37 1.36
N LYS A 153 -1.77 18.40 0.98
CA LYS A 153 -2.14 17.28 1.85
C LYS A 153 -0.97 16.29 2.03
N CYS A 154 -0.25 15.99 0.95
CA CYS A 154 0.92 15.11 0.98
C CYS A 154 2.04 15.71 1.81
N SER A 155 2.40 16.96 1.52
CA SER A 155 3.40 17.73 2.27
C SER A 155 3.08 17.79 3.77
N GLN A 156 1.83 18.12 4.13
CA GLN A 156 1.40 18.16 5.52
C GLN A 156 1.53 16.80 6.21
N LEU A 157 0.92 15.75 5.66
CA LEU A 157 0.96 14.43 6.29
C LEU A 157 2.36 13.82 6.31
N ARG A 158 3.21 14.18 5.33
CA ARG A 158 4.62 13.81 5.31
C ARG A 158 5.38 14.46 6.46
N ASN A 159 5.25 15.77 6.60
CA ASN A 159 5.88 16.50 7.70
C ASN A 159 5.38 16.02 9.07
N ASP A 160 4.09 15.69 9.18
CA ASP A 160 3.53 15.12 10.41
C ASP A 160 4.27 13.83 10.80
N TYR A 161 4.33 12.81 9.93
CA TYR A 161 5.00 11.56 10.33
C TYR A 161 6.50 11.77 10.55
N VAL A 162 7.18 12.61 9.75
CA VAL A 162 8.61 12.90 9.96
C VAL A 162 8.83 13.50 11.35
N LEU A 163 7.97 14.43 11.78
CA LEU A 163 8.04 15.03 13.11
C LEU A 163 7.88 13.98 14.21
N TYR A 164 6.88 13.09 14.11
CA TYR A 164 6.65 12.05 15.13
C TYR A 164 7.68 10.92 15.11
N CYS A 165 8.38 10.74 13.99
CA CYS A 165 9.48 9.78 13.86
C CYS A 165 10.85 10.39 14.19
N SER A 166 10.95 11.71 14.29
CA SER A 166 12.19 12.40 14.65
C SER A 166 12.36 12.39 16.17
N SER A 167 13.56 12.05 16.64
CA SER A 167 13.89 12.17 18.07
C SER A 167 13.98 13.64 18.45
N THR A 168 13.15 14.09 19.38
CA THR A 168 13.24 15.43 19.96
C THR A 168 14.20 15.42 21.13
N ASN A 169 15.33 16.14 21.02
CA ASN A 169 16.22 16.60 22.09
C ASN A 169 16.53 15.58 23.22
N PHE A 170 17.73 14.98 23.16
CA PHE A 170 18.45 14.33 24.27
C PHE A 170 17.77 13.14 24.99
N GLN A 171 16.59 12.68 24.56
CA GLN A 171 16.04 11.37 24.94
C GLN A 171 16.40 10.27 23.94
N VAL A 172 16.71 9.09 24.50
CA VAL A 172 17.47 7.98 23.90
C VAL A 172 16.71 7.18 22.82
N SER A 173 15.41 7.39 22.61
CA SER A 173 14.64 6.68 21.58
C SER A 173 13.37 7.42 21.20
N CYS A 174 12.96 7.33 19.94
CA CYS A 174 11.68 7.85 19.47
C CYS A 174 10.49 7.01 19.99
N ASP A 175 9.27 7.57 19.94
CA ASP A 175 8.03 6.81 20.13
C ASP A 175 7.67 6.06 18.84
N GLN A 176 8.21 4.85 18.69
CA GLN A 176 8.04 4.03 17.49
C GLN A 176 6.57 3.72 17.18
N GLN A 177 5.73 3.52 18.19
CA GLN A 177 4.31 3.22 17.98
C GLN A 177 3.58 4.43 17.38
N LYS A 178 3.80 5.64 17.90
CA LYS A 178 3.23 6.86 17.33
C LYS A 178 3.78 7.12 15.92
N CYS A 179 5.10 7.02 15.72
CA CYS A 179 5.73 7.16 14.41
C CYS A 179 5.08 6.23 13.37
N ARG A 180 5.00 4.93 13.67
CA ARG A 180 4.32 3.93 12.80
C ARG A 180 2.85 4.28 12.56
N GLY A 181 2.14 4.77 13.58
CA GLY A 181 0.75 5.24 13.45
C GLY A 181 0.60 6.39 12.46
N HIS A 182 1.48 7.40 12.51
CA HIS A 182 1.46 8.53 11.57
C HIS A 182 1.87 8.11 10.15
N LEU A 183 2.83 7.19 9.99
CA LEU A 183 3.16 6.57 8.71
C LEU A 183 1.96 5.85 8.09
N ARG A 184 1.24 5.03 8.88
CA ARG A 184 0.00 4.37 8.41
C ARG A 184 -1.04 5.40 7.99
N ASN A 185 -1.20 6.49 8.73
CA ASN A 185 -2.14 7.57 8.38
C ASN A 185 -1.74 8.29 7.08
N PHE A 186 -0.45 8.50 6.82
CA PHE A 186 0.06 9.04 5.55
C PHE A 186 -0.29 8.11 4.38
N ILE A 187 0.11 6.82 4.46
CA ILE A 187 -0.18 5.81 3.44
C ILE A 187 -1.69 5.65 3.23
N LYS A 188 -2.50 5.78 4.30
CA LYS A 188 -3.95 5.67 4.22
C LYS A 188 -4.59 6.82 3.43
N LYS A 189 -4.11 8.05 3.62
CA LYS A 189 -4.80 9.28 3.17
C LYS A 189 -4.26 9.86 1.86
N ILE A 190 -3.05 9.48 1.46
CA ILE A 190 -2.42 9.95 0.22
C ILE A 190 -2.74 8.96 -0.91
N PRO A 191 -2.99 9.44 -2.15
CA PRO A 191 -3.18 8.55 -3.30
C PRO A 191 -2.03 7.56 -3.45
N MET A 192 -2.34 6.28 -3.64
CA MET A 192 -1.35 5.20 -3.67
C MET A 192 -0.24 5.45 -4.70
N GLU A 193 -0.55 6.03 -5.86
CA GLU A 193 0.48 6.33 -6.88
C GLU A 193 1.51 7.36 -6.39
N LEU A 194 1.10 8.39 -5.64
CA LEU A 194 2.04 9.35 -5.05
C LEU A 194 2.89 8.69 -3.96
N THR A 195 2.27 7.86 -3.12
CA THR A 195 2.99 7.11 -2.07
C THR A 195 3.97 6.10 -2.68
N LYS A 196 3.57 5.40 -3.75
CA LYS A 196 4.43 4.46 -4.48
C LYS A 196 5.65 5.17 -5.06
N ASN A 197 5.46 6.30 -5.74
CA ASN A 197 6.56 7.07 -6.32
C ASN A 197 7.54 7.59 -5.27
N LEU A 198 7.09 7.91 -4.06
CA LEU A 198 7.97 8.29 -2.96
C LEU A 198 8.77 7.10 -2.41
N LEU A 199 8.11 5.97 -2.17
CA LEU A 199 8.70 4.84 -1.43
C LEU A 199 9.46 3.86 -2.34
N ILE A 200 9.06 3.73 -3.60
CA ILE A 200 9.54 2.77 -4.60
C ILE A 200 10.00 3.55 -5.85
N CYS A 201 10.89 4.52 -5.66
CA CYS A 201 11.51 5.26 -6.76
C CYS A 201 12.75 4.53 -7.30
N PRO A 202 12.99 4.54 -8.63
CA PRO A 202 14.22 4.03 -9.22
C PRO A 202 15.42 4.92 -8.84
N CYS A 203 16.59 4.32 -8.69
CA CYS A 203 17.81 5.04 -8.34
C CYS A 203 19.00 4.60 -9.18
N SER A 204 19.77 5.58 -9.64
CA SER A 204 21.00 5.39 -10.42
C SER A 204 22.28 5.53 -9.58
N HIS A 205 22.17 6.06 -8.36
CA HIS A 205 23.30 6.30 -7.46
C HIS A 205 22.90 6.16 -5.98
N THR A 206 23.90 6.02 -5.10
CA THR A 206 23.73 5.74 -3.68
C THR A 206 22.97 6.84 -2.92
N PHE A 207 23.15 8.13 -3.26
CA PHE A 207 22.39 9.21 -2.62
C PHE A 207 20.87 9.10 -2.86
N CYS A 208 20.45 8.70 -4.05
CA CYS A 208 19.04 8.44 -4.35
C CYS A 208 18.54 7.23 -3.56
N GLY A 209 19.33 6.14 -3.54
CA GLY A 209 18.96 4.94 -2.78
C GLY A 209 18.86 5.20 -1.28
N GLU A 210 19.71 6.07 -0.74
CA GLU A 210 19.63 6.50 0.65
C GLU A 210 18.39 7.36 0.89
N ARG A 211 18.06 8.31 -0.01
CA ARG A 211 16.79 9.05 0.04
C ARG A 211 15.59 8.10 0.05
N ARG A 212 15.60 7.06 -0.79
CA ARG A 212 14.56 6.02 -0.84
C ARG A 212 14.41 5.33 0.53
N ARG A 213 15.52 4.87 1.11
CA ARG A 213 15.57 4.18 2.40
C ARG A 213 15.11 5.06 3.57
N GLN A 214 15.41 6.36 3.52
CA GLN A 214 15.09 7.33 4.56
C GLN A 214 13.63 7.80 4.56
N ASN A 215 12.84 7.52 3.51
CA ASN A 215 11.46 8.00 3.42
C ASN A 215 10.55 7.56 4.59
N ILE A 216 10.85 6.43 5.23
CA ILE A 216 10.07 5.97 6.39
C ILE A 216 10.73 6.32 7.73
N VAL A 217 11.83 7.06 7.73
CA VAL A 217 12.63 7.39 8.93
C VAL A 217 13.06 6.10 9.67
N PRO A 218 13.92 5.27 9.06
CA PRO A 218 14.20 3.91 9.52
C PRO A 218 14.75 3.84 10.94
N LYS A 219 15.56 4.81 11.38
CA LYS A 219 16.08 4.89 12.77
C LYS A 219 14.98 4.83 13.85
N CYS A 220 13.74 5.16 13.48
CA CYS A 220 12.60 5.09 14.37
C CYS A 220 11.58 4.02 13.97
N SER A 221 11.15 4.01 12.70
CA SER A 221 10.04 3.16 12.27
C SER A 221 10.43 1.69 12.04
N PHE A 222 11.71 1.43 11.79
CA PHE A 222 12.23 0.15 11.32
C PHE A 222 13.27 -0.44 12.28
N GLU A 223 14.31 0.33 12.59
CA GLU A 223 15.43 -0.07 13.44
C GLU A 223 15.02 -0.06 14.91
N GLU A 224 15.49 -1.07 15.65
CA GLU A 224 15.44 -1.22 17.11
C GLU A 224 16.86 -1.53 17.60
N SER A 225 17.17 -1.19 18.87
CA SER A 225 18.50 -1.37 19.44
C SER A 225 19.02 -2.81 19.37
N ASN A 226 18.12 -3.79 19.49
CA ASN A 226 18.41 -5.21 19.35
C ASN A 226 17.47 -5.84 18.34
N LYS A 227 18.00 -6.66 17.43
CA LYS A 227 17.17 -7.48 16.54
C LYS A 227 16.54 -8.62 17.33
N LYS A 228 15.21 -8.69 17.32
CA LYS A 228 14.45 -9.81 17.89
C LYS A 228 14.47 -11.01 16.95
N ASN A 229 14.04 -12.16 17.45
CA ASN A 229 13.79 -13.31 16.60
C ASN A 229 12.62 -13.02 15.65
N CYS A 230 12.74 -13.37 14.36
CA CYS A 230 11.71 -13.07 13.37
C CYS A 230 10.36 -13.76 13.66
N LEU A 231 10.36 -14.92 14.32
CA LEU A 231 9.12 -15.59 14.73
C LEU A 231 8.39 -14.78 15.81
N GLN A 232 9.10 -14.18 16.77
CA GLN A 232 8.49 -13.28 17.76
C GLN A 232 7.84 -12.06 17.10
N LEU A 233 8.49 -11.50 16.08
CA LEU A 233 7.96 -10.37 15.32
C LEU A 233 6.69 -10.77 14.55
N ARG A 234 6.71 -11.96 13.92
CA ARG A 234 5.54 -12.55 13.27
C ARG A 234 4.40 -12.75 14.26
N ASP A 235 4.66 -13.38 15.40
CA ASP A 235 3.62 -13.71 16.37
C ASP A 235 2.98 -12.45 16.96
N SER A 236 3.77 -11.41 17.22
CA SER A 236 3.26 -10.09 17.59
C SER A 236 2.36 -9.47 16.51
N CYS A 237 2.67 -9.67 15.23
CA CYS A 237 1.81 -9.21 14.14
C CYS A 237 0.51 -10.01 14.03
N MET A 238 0.57 -11.32 14.28
CA MET A 238 -0.59 -12.21 14.17
C MET A 238 -1.65 -11.96 15.26
N THR A 239 -1.29 -11.33 16.37
CA THR A 239 -2.25 -10.87 17.40
C THR A 239 -2.95 -9.56 17.02
N ASN A 240 -2.35 -8.74 16.15
CA ASN A 240 -2.91 -7.49 15.68
C ASN A 240 -3.70 -7.71 14.37
N ASN A 241 -5.02 -7.51 14.41
CA ASN A 241 -5.88 -7.70 13.25
C ASN A 241 -5.43 -6.92 12.01
N LEU A 242 -4.96 -5.67 12.17
CA LEU A 242 -4.46 -4.89 11.04
C LEU A 242 -3.18 -5.49 10.47
N CYS A 243 -2.19 -5.78 11.32
CA CYS A 243 -0.92 -6.33 10.86
C CYS A 243 -1.10 -7.69 10.19
N ARG A 244 -1.82 -8.60 10.85
CA ARG A 244 -2.20 -9.91 10.31
C ARG A 244 -2.84 -9.80 8.94
N SER A 245 -3.81 -8.90 8.78
CA SER A 245 -4.48 -8.67 7.50
C SER A 245 -3.54 -8.16 6.42
N ARG A 246 -2.63 -7.22 6.74
CA ARG A 246 -1.65 -6.68 5.78
C ARG A 246 -0.62 -7.73 5.37
N PHE A 247 -0.13 -8.52 6.33
CA PHE A 247 0.84 -9.58 6.06
C PHE A 247 0.25 -10.67 5.15
N LEU A 248 -0.98 -11.12 5.40
CA LEU A 248 -1.65 -12.11 4.55
C LEU A 248 -1.98 -11.55 3.17
N ASP A 249 -2.30 -10.25 3.07
CA ASP A 249 -2.45 -9.58 1.78
C ASP A 249 -1.13 -9.57 1.00
N TYR A 250 -0.02 -9.16 1.62
CA TYR A 250 1.31 -9.20 1.00
C TYR A 250 1.66 -10.60 0.53
N ARG A 251 1.45 -11.60 1.39
CA ARG A 251 1.73 -12.98 1.02
C ARG A 251 0.88 -13.43 -0.17
N LYS A 252 -0.42 -13.12 -0.19
CA LYS A 252 -1.32 -13.46 -1.31
C LYS A 252 -0.90 -12.79 -2.63
N GLN A 253 -0.49 -11.52 -2.59
CA GLN A 253 -0.18 -10.76 -3.81
C GLN A 253 1.25 -10.97 -4.32
N CYS A 254 2.20 -11.30 -3.45
CA CYS A 254 3.61 -11.46 -3.80
C CYS A 254 4.11 -12.90 -3.83
N PHE A 255 3.27 -13.89 -3.49
CA PHE A 255 3.61 -15.31 -3.57
C PHE A 255 2.51 -16.06 -4.30
N LEU A 256 2.89 -16.80 -5.34
CA LEU A 256 2.05 -17.86 -5.87
C LEU A 256 2.30 -19.11 -5.02
N PHE A 257 1.24 -19.69 -4.46
CA PHE A 257 1.31 -21.03 -3.90
C PHE A 257 1.57 -22.02 -5.05
N GLY A 258 2.81 -22.48 -5.20
CA GLY A 258 3.24 -23.42 -6.23
C GLY A 258 4.74 -23.33 -6.48
N GLU A 259 5.32 -24.38 -7.07
CA GLU A 259 6.77 -24.56 -7.30
C GLU A 259 7.46 -23.45 -8.13
N ASN A 260 6.68 -22.50 -8.66
CA ASN A 260 7.19 -21.34 -9.37
C ASN A 260 7.26 -20.13 -8.43
N LEU A 261 8.48 -19.78 -7.99
CA LEU A 261 8.83 -18.60 -7.18
C LEU A 261 8.56 -17.23 -7.88
N LEU A 262 7.89 -17.22 -9.03
CA LEU A 262 7.70 -16.08 -9.92
C LEU A 262 6.21 -15.77 -10.06
N CYS A 263 5.81 -14.54 -9.73
CA CYS A 263 4.44 -14.08 -9.91
C CYS A 263 4.21 -13.51 -11.32
N SER A 264 2.96 -13.45 -11.77
CA SER A 264 2.62 -12.91 -13.09
C SER A 264 2.88 -11.39 -13.13
N PRO A 265 3.30 -10.79 -14.27
CA PRO A 265 3.40 -9.34 -14.44
C PRO A 265 2.10 -8.58 -14.10
N LEU A 266 0.94 -9.23 -14.25
CA LEU A 266 -0.37 -8.68 -13.86
C LEU A 266 -0.53 -8.49 -12.34
N GLN A 267 0.33 -9.11 -11.53
CA GLN A 267 0.34 -9.03 -10.08
C GLN A 267 1.38 -8.05 -9.54
N TYR A 268 2.32 -7.55 -10.36
CA TYR A 268 3.44 -6.73 -9.89
C TYR A 268 2.98 -5.48 -9.13
N ASP A 269 2.04 -4.73 -9.70
CA ASP A 269 1.49 -3.54 -9.05
C ASP A 269 0.74 -3.90 -7.75
N LYS A 270 0.00 -5.03 -7.73
CA LYS A 270 -0.67 -5.52 -6.52
C LYS A 270 0.34 -5.89 -5.44
N CYS A 271 1.44 -6.55 -5.81
CA CYS A 271 2.52 -6.93 -4.92
C CYS A 271 3.19 -5.69 -4.31
N ILE A 272 3.61 -4.70 -5.12
CA ILE A 272 4.20 -3.45 -4.63
C ILE A 272 3.24 -2.71 -3.69
N LYS A 273 1.95 -2.60 -4.07
CA LYS A 273 0.95 -1.93 -3.24
C LYS A 273 0.72 -2.67 -1.91
N SER A 274 0.73 -4.00 -1.91
CA SER A 274 0.63 -4.80 -0.68
C SER A 274 1.85 -4.64 0.22
N TYR A 275 3.05 -4.55 -0.35
CA TYR A 275 4.29 -4.23 0.37
C TYR A 275 4.19 -2.88 1.08
N ILE A 276 3.80 -1.83 0.36
CA ILE A 276 3.65 -0.47 0.91
C ILE A 276 2.67 -0.47 2.08
N ARG A 277 1.58 -1.24 2.00
CA ARG A 277 0.55 -1.31 3.05
C ARG A 277 1.01 -1.99 4.34
N MET A 278 2.12 -2.74 4.35
CA MET A 278 2.72 -3.29 5.57
C MET A 278 3.51 -2.24 6.36
N ILE A 279 3.96 -1.17 5.72
CA ILE A 279 4.76 -0.12 6.38
C ILE A 279 3.94 0.53 7.49
N GLY A 280 4.55 0.60 8.67
CA GLY A 280 3.92 1.10 9.88
C GLY A 280 3.16 0.02 10.67
N THR A 281 3.25 -1.26 10.30
CA THR A 281 2.83 -2.38 11.16
C THR A 281 4.01 -2.94 11.96
N GLU A 282 3.79 -3.97 12.77
CA GLU A 282 4.83 -4.72 13.47
C GLU A 282 5.83 -5.32 12.46
N ILE A 283 5.34 -5.87 11.34
CA ILE A 283 6.15 -6.33 10.20
C ILE A 283 6.33 -5.16 9.21
N THR A 284 7.14 -4.17 9.58
CA THR A 284 7.52 -3.08 8.67
C THR A 284 8.78 -3.47 7.89
N PRO A 285 8.72 -3.71 6.58
CA PRO A 285 9.91 -3.93 5.77
C PRO A 285 10.57 -2.61 5.36
N ASN A 286 11.86 -2.66 5.02
CA ASN A 286 12.57 -1.57 4.35
C ASN A 286 13.70 -2.10 3.46
N PHE A 287 14.24 -1.22 2.61
CA PHE A 287 15.48 -1.48 1.87
C PHE A 287 16.66 -1.60 2.84
N ILE A 288 17.49 -2.64 2.66
CA ILE A 288 18.64 -2.90 3.55
C ILE A 288 19.88 -2.11 3.16
N SER A 289 19.98 -1.68 1.90
CA SER A 289 21.12 -0.94 1.37
C SER A 289 20.66 0.23 0.50
N ASN A 290 21.56 1.17 0.26
CA ASN A 290 21.34 2.30 -0.66
C ASN A 290 21.74 1.99 -2.12
N SER A 291 22.12 0.74 -2.41
CA SER A 291 22.63 0.32 -3.73
C SER A 291 21.82 -0.83 -4.36
N SER A 292 21.06 -1.57 -3.56
CA SER A 292 20.19 -2.65 -4.04
C SER A 292 18.71 -2.36 -3.80
N THR A 293 17.84 -3.18 -4.40
CA THR A 293 16.40 -3.21 -4.15
C THR A 293 16.00 -4.28 -3.13
N ASP A 294 16.97 -4.86 -2.44
CA ASP A 294 16.72 -5.90 -1.44
C ASP A 294 16.03 -5.32 -0.22
N ILE A 295 14.98 -6.02 0.22
CA ILE A 295 14.19 -5.67 1.38
C ILE A 295 14.36 -6.72 2.48
N SER A 296 14.21 -6.29 3.73
CA SER A 296 14.18 -7.20 4.87
C SER A 296 13.34 -6.61 5.99
N LEU A 297 13.12 -7.42 7.02
CA LEU A 297 12.64 -6.99 8.33
C LEU A 297 13.82 -6.71 9.27
N TRP A 298 13.55 -5.98 10.35
CA TRP A 298 14.51 -5.75 11.42
C TRP A 298 14.51 -6.87 12.47
N CYS A 299 14.88 -8.08 12.05
CA CYS A 299 14.95 -9.27 12.90
C CYS A 299 16.04 -10.24 12.41
N THR A 300 16.35 -11.28 13.19
CA THR A 300 17.22 -12.40 12.81
C THR A 300 16.56 -13.74 13.17
N CYS A 301 17.09 -14.85 12.66
CA CYS A 301 16.70 -16.20 13.07
C CYS A 301 17.61 -16.80 14.16
N GLU A 302 18.40 -15.94 14.81
CA GLU A 302 19.18 -16.35 15.98
C GLU A 302 18.24 -16.72 17.13
N GLY A 303 18.57 -17.82 17.80
CA GLY A 303 17.75 -18.33 18.92
C GLY A 303 16.48 -19.09 18.52
N SER A 304 16.25 -19.39 17.24
CA SER A 304 15.06 -20.17 16.80
C SER A 304 15.09 -21.65 17.20
N GLY A 305 16.27 -22.23 17.48
CA GLY A 305 16.38 -23.65 17.84
C GLY A 305 15.76 -24.57 16.78
N ASN A 306 14.76 -25.37 17.18
CA ASN A 306 14.06 -26.30 16.29
C ASN A 306 13.18 -25.60 15.23
N GLU A 307 12.82 -24.33 15.44
CA GLU A 307 11.98 -23.55 14.53
C GLU A 307 12.81 -22.74 13.52
N LEU A 308 14.13 -23.05 13.38
CA LEU A 308 15.02 -22.32 12.47
C LEU A 308 14.51 -22.34 11.02
N GLY A 309 14.11 -23.51 10.51
CA GLY A 309 13.59 -23.63 9.15
C GLY A 309 12.30 -22.82 8.92
N GLU A 310 11.44 -22.73 9.93
CA GLU A 310 10.23 -21.90 9.89
C GLU A 310 10.58 -20.41 9.88
N CYS A 311 11.56 -20.02 10.69
CA CYS A 311 12.08 -18.65 10.74
C CYS A 311 12.71 -18.24 9.41
N ASP A 312 13.58 -19.08 8.84
CA ASP A 312 14.23 -18.83 7.55
C ASP A 312 13.20 -18.72 6.43
N THR A 313 12.17 -19.57 6.45
CA THR A 313 11.06 -19.49 5.50
C THR A 313 10.32 -18.16 5.64
N PHE A 314 10.00 -17.73 6.86
CA PHE A 314 9.32 -16.46 7.11
C PHE A 314 10.16 -15.25 6.69
N LEU A 315 11.44 -15.20 7.06
CA LEU A 315 12.35 -14.11 6.66
C LEU A 315 12.61 -14.13 5.15
N GLY A 316 12.65 -15.31 4.55
CA GLY A 316 12.73 -15.54 3.11
C GLY A 316 11.59 -14.91 2.32
N LEU A 317 10.42 -14.70 2.93
CA LEU A 317 9.30 -13.99 2.31
C LEU A 317 9.65 -12.52 1.96
N PHE A 318 10.70 -11.97 2.54
CA PHE A 318 11.14 -10.60 2.28
C PHE A 318 12.47 -10.60 1.55
N THR A 319 13.45 -11.35 2.07
CA THR A 319 14.84 -11.32 1.59
C THR A 319 15.06 -12.06 0.27
N SER A 320 14.24 -13.06 -0.04
CA SER A 320 14.41 -13.93 -1.22
C SER A 320 13.19 -13.91 -2.16
N ASN A 321 12.41 -12.82 -2.11
CA ASN A 321 11.18 -12.69 -2.88
C ASN A 321 11.45 -12.18 -4.31
N ARG A 322 11.61 -13.13 -5.25
CA ARG A 322 11.83 -12.82 -6.69
C ARG A 322 10.66 -12.07 -7.31
N CYS A 323 9.42 -12.40 -6.94
CA CYS A 323 8.23 -11.67 -7.42
C CYS A 323 8.32 -10.17 -7.10
N PHE A 324 8.64 -9.82 -5.85
CA PHE A 324 8.79 -8.42 -5.45
C PHE A 324 9.95 -7.74 -6.18
N GLN A 325 11.10 -8.40 -6.30
CA GLN A 325 12.26 -7.87 -7.02
C GLN A 325 11.92 -7.57 -8.49
N GLU A 326 11.29 -8.51 -9.19
CA GLU A 326 10.88 -8.32 -10.59
C GLU A 326 9.78 -7.26 -10.74
N ALA A 327 8.83 -7.21 -9.80
CA ALA A 327 7.80 -6.17 -9.79
C ALA A 327 8.42 -4.78 -9.70
N VAL A 328 9.34 -4.57 -8.77
CA VAL A 328 10.06 -3.30 -8.58
C VAL A 328 10.89 -2.96 -9.82
N ASN A 329 11.63 -3.92 -10.37
CA ASN A 329 12.45 -3.71 -11.57
C ASN A 329 11.60 -3.35 -12.81
N SER A 330 10.43 -3.98 -12.95
CA SER A 330 9.47 -3.68 -14.01
C SER A 330 8.88 -2.28 -13.85
N ASP A 331 8.46 -1.90 -12.64
CA ASP A 331 7.92 -0.56 -12.34
C ASP A 331 8.97 0.53 -12.64
N PHE A 332 10.24 0.28 -12.29
CA PHE A 332 11.36 1.17 -12.62
C PHE A 332 11.56 1.33 -14.12
N THR A 333 11.48 0.25 -14.89
CA THR A 333 11.65 0.30 -16.35
C THR A 333 10.52 1.08 -17.03
N GLN A 334 9.28 0.94 -16.54
CA GLN A 334 8.13 1.69 -17.06
C GLN A 334 8.17 3.18 -16.71
N SER A 335 8.82 3.55 -15.60
CA SER A 335 8.97 4.94 -15.16
C SER A 335 10.06 5.72 -15.90
N LEU A 336 10.93 5.05 -16.66
CA LEU A 336 11.93 5.69 -17.52
C LEU A 336 11.27 6.13 -18.84
N PRO A 337 11.52 7.35 -19.32
CA PRO A 337 11.01 7.77 -20.62
C PRO A 337 11.58 6.86 -21.71
N MET A 338 10.70 6.18 -22.47
CA MET A 338 11.09 5.41 -23.65
C MET A 338 11.87 6.31 -24.60
N THR A 339 13.13 6.00 -24.84
CA THR A 339 13.92 6.63 -25.90
C THR A 339 13.29 6.27 -27.24
N VAL A 340 12.53 7.20 -27.82
CA VAL A 340 12.12 7.10 -29.23
C VAL A 340 13.41 7.22 -30.06
N ASN A 341 13.73 6.15 -30.79
CA ASN A 341 14.88 6.09 -31.67
C ASN A 341 14.65 7.05 -32.87
N PRO A 342 15.47 8.10 -33.08
CA PRO A 342 15.16 9.17 -34.03
C PRO A 342 15.54 8.87 -35.50
N ASP A 343 15.51 7.60 -35.92
CA ASP A 343 16.09 7.17 -37.21
C ASP A 343 15.07 6.76 -38.28
N ASN A 344 13.88 7.38 -38.35
CA ASN A 344 12.98 7.10 -39.47
C ASN A 344 12.19 8.27 -40.10
N ASP A 345 12.50 9.54 -39.78
CA ASP A 345 11.81 10.69 -40.38
C ASP A 345 12.76 11.65 -41.14
N ARG A 346 13.79 11.11 -41.81
CA ARG A 346 14.71 11.93 -42.63
C ARG A 346 14.37 11.99 -44.12
N ASN A 347 13.28 11.36 -44.58
CA ASN A 347 12.98 11.25 -46.01
C ASN A 347 11.75 12.02 -46.54
N ASN A 348 11.00 12.74 -45.70
CA ASN A 348 9.76 13.40 -46.19
C ASN A 348 9.74 14.94 -46.18
N ASN A 349 10.80 15.63 -45.74
CA ASN A 349 10.81 17.11 -45.68
C ASN A 349 11.96 17.74 -46.47
N LYS A 350 12.20 17.28 -47.72
CA LYS A 350 13.15 17.93 -48.64
C LYS A 350 12.53 18.74 -49.78
N GLU A 351 11.21 18.90 -49.82
CA GLU A 351 10.56 19.60 -50.95
C GLU A 351 9.81 20.89 -50.60
N HIS A 352 9.91 21.46 -49.39
CA HIS A 352 9.07 22.63 -49.09
C HIS A 352 9.67 23.75 -48.24
N ILE A 353 10.96 24.08 -48.40
CA ILE A 353 11.47 25.38 -47.92
C ILE A 353 12.48 25.94 -48.93
N ALA A 354 11.95 26.47 -50.03
CA ALA A 354 12.61 27.46 -50.86
C ALA A 354 11.54 28.51 -51.18
N GLU A 355 11.52 29.58 -50.40
CA GLU A 355 10.91 30.91 -50.62
C GLU A 355 10.32 31.45 -49.31
N GLU A 356 11.10 32.29 -48.63
CA GLU A 356 10.70 33.61 -48.09
C GLU A 356 11.83 34.12 -47.17
N ILE A 357 12.80 34.81 -47.79
CA ILE A 357 13.73 35.71 -47.11
C ILE A 357 13.32 37.13 -47.52
N GLN A 358 12.74 37.87 -46.59
CA GLN A 358 12.69 39.35 -46.44
C GLN A 358 11.49 39.58 -45.50
N GLU A 359 11.58 40.28 -44.37
CA GLU A 359 12.16 41.59 -44.17
C GLU A 359 12.10 41.91 -42.65
N GLN A 360 12.76 43.00 -42.26
CA GLN A 360 12.67 43.71 -40.96
C GLN A 360 13.74 43.39 -39.91
N ARG A 361 14.86 44.07 -40.15
CA ARG A 361 15.82 44.58 -39.18
C ARG A 361 15.42 46.02 -38.85
N SER A 362 15.13 46.35 -37.59
CA SER A 362 15.60 47.60 -36.93
C SER A 362 14.98 47.88 -35.55
N SER A 363 15.86 48.33 -34.63
CA SER A 363 15.62 49.20 -33.47
C SER A 363 14.98 48.53 -32.23
N SER A 364 15.42 48.69 -30.98
CA SER A 364 16.23 49.73 -30.33
C SER A 364 16.91 49.25 -29.03
N THR A 365 17.79 50.11 -28.54
CA THR A 365 18.80 50.06 -27.48
C THR A 365 18.32 50.10 -26.02
N ALA A 366 19.05 49.34 -25.18
CA ALA A 366 19.72 49.67 -23.90
C ALA A 366 18.98 50.30 -22.68
N SER A 367 19.35 49.72 -21.52
CA SER A 367 19.65 50.30 -20.18
C SER A 367 18.56 50.45 -19.12
N GLY A 368 18.90 50.06 -17.88
CA GLY A 368 18.16 50.44 -16.66
C GLY A 368 18.23 49.44 -15.49
N VAL A 369 19.24 49.59 -14.63
CA VAL A 369 19.37 48.94 -13.31
C VAL A 369 18.43 49.61 -12.30
N SER A 370 17.72 48.84 -11.46
CA SER A 370 17.47 49.16 -10.03
C SER A 370 16.68 48.05 -9.33
N ALA A 371 17.13 47.72 -8.11
CA ALA A 371 16.48 46.83 -7.16
C ALA A 371 15.35 47.53 -6.39
N PRO A 372 14.43 46.77 -5.78
CA PRO A 372 14.12 47.04 -4.38
C PRO A 372 14.05 45.78 -3.50
N SER A 373 14.73 45.93 -2.35
CA SER A 373 14.27 45.65 -0.98
C SER A 373 13.55 44.34 -0.63
N TYR A 374 14.24 43.59 0.22
CA TYR A 374 13.76 42.53 1.12
C TYR A 374 12.54 42.92 1.96
N SER A 375 11.54 42.04 2.02
CA SER A 375 10.87 41.65 3.27
C SER A 375 9.92 40.47 3.07
N LEU A 376 9.96 39.54 4.04
CA LEU A 376 8.98 38.47 4.34
C LEU A 376 9.06 37.16 3.53
N LEU A 377 10.05 36.32 3.86
CA LEU A 377 10.02 34.87 3.64
C LEU A 377 10.37 34.13 4.94
N ALA A 378 9.37 33.87 5.78
CA ALA A 378 9.44 32.94 6.89
C ALA A 378 8.23 32.01 6.78
N PRO A 379 8.32 30.96 5.94
CA PRO A 379 8.46 29.60 6.50
C PRO A 379 9.32 28.62 5.65
N ALA A 380 9.96 29.07 4.57
CA ALA A 380 10.67 28.19 3.62
C ALA A 380 12.07 27.73 4.10
N LEU A 381 12.70 28.47 5.02
CA LEU A 381 14.04 28.17 5.54
C LEU A 381 14.06 27.01 6.54
N PHE A 382 12.93 26.69 7.18
CA PHE A 382 12.85 25.58 8.14
C PHE A 382 12.77 24.20 7.46
N MET A 383 12.32 24.16 6.20
CA MET A 383 12.26 22.93 5.40
C MET A 383 13.63 22.51 4.84
N TRP A 384 14.52 23.48 4.57
CA TRP A 384 15.88 23.19 4.08
C TRP A 384 16.80 22.64 5.19
N LEU A 385 16.66 23.13 6.43
CA LEU A 385 17.46 22.62 7.56
C LEU A 385 17.09 21.19 7.95
N LEU A 386 15.84 20.76 7.74
CA LEU A 386 15.41 19.39 7.96
C LEU A 386 15.94 18.42 6.91
N GLU A 387 16.15 18.85 5.65
CA GLU A 387 16.89 18.03 4.68
C GLU A 387 18.36 17.90 5.07
N VAL A 388 19.03 18.97 5.52
CA VAL A 388 20.44 18.88 5.94
C VAL A 388 20.64 17.98 7.17
N VAL A 389 19.70 17.95 8.12
CA VAL A 389 19.77 17.10 9.33
C VAL A 389 19.41 15.63 9.04
N LEU A 390 18.71 15.33 7.94
CA LEU A 390 18.45 13.95 7.47
C LEU A 390 19.57 13.41 6.54
N PHE A 391 20.44 14.29 6.03
CA PHE A 391 21.56 13.95 5.14
C PHE A 391 22.96 14.06 5.81
N MET A 392 23.01 14.18 7.14
CA MET A 392 24.17 13.82 7.98
C MET A 392 23.82 12.63 8.88
#